data_AF-A0A964K0V3-F1
#
_entry.id   AF-A0A964K0V3-F1
#
_cell.length_a   1.000
_cell.length_b   1.000
_cell.length_c   1.000
_cell.angle_alpha   90.00
_cell.angle_beta   90.00
_cell.angle_gamma   90.00
#
_symmetry.space_group_name_H-M   'P 1'
#
loop_
_entity.id
_entity.type
_entity.pdbx_description
1 polymer ?
#
loop_
_entity_poly.entity_id
_entity_poly.type
_entity_poly.pdbx_seq_one_letter_code
_entity_poly.pdbx_strand_id
1 'polypeptide(L)'
;MKKLITATLFIFSTLSACSGDATYTLYRNSVTDPLMRLHVATFDAIDGVGYNQGNCQIAQELFQNQEGVTTKFWCEKRRFTK
;
A
#
# COMPACT_ATOMS: atom_id res chain seq x y z
N MET A 1 17.84 -50.35 28.61
CA MET A 1 17.88 -49.34 27.52
C MET A 1 16.48 -48.77 27.31
N LYS A 2 16.15 -47.59 27.86
CA LYS A 2 14.96 -46.83 27.42
C LYS A 2 15.32 -45.34 27.50
N LYS A 3 15.75 -44.78 26.37
CA LYS A 3 16.01 -43.34 26.24
C LYS A 3 14.65 -42.64 26.17
N LEU A 4 14.29 -41.85 27.18
CA LEU A 4 13.15 -40.95 27.11
C LEU A 4 13.53 -39.80 26.17
N ILE A 5 12.91 -39.76 24.98
CA ILE A 5 13.02 -38.63 24.06
C ILE A 5 11.85 -37.71 24.39
N THR A 6 12.10 -36.69 25.20
CA THR A 6 11.12 -35.64 25.50
C THR A 6 11.03 -34.74 24.26
N ALA A 7 10.02 -34.98 23.42
CA ALA A 7 9.78 -34.17 22.23
C ALA A 7 9.29 -32.77 22.63
N THR A 8 10.15 -31.76 22.47
CA THR A 8 9.80 -30.35 22.69
C THR A 8 8.87 -29.89 21.57
N LEU A 9 7.60 -29.67 21.90
CA LEU A 9 6.59 -29.17 20.99
C LEU A 9 6.85 -27.67 20.71
N PHE A 10 7.48 -27.37 19.57
CA PHE A 10 7.60 -26.00 19.06
C PHE A 10 6.22 -25.49 18.64
N ILE A 11 5.59 -24.67 19.48
CA ILE A 11 4.36 -23.97 19.15
C ILE A 11 4.70 -22.90 18.11
N PHE A 12 4.34 -23.14 16.86
CA PHE A 12 4.44 -22.19 15.77
C PHE A 12 3.28 -21.19 15.90
N SER A 13 3.53 -20.07 16.58
CA SER A 13 2.57 -18.96 16.67
C SER A 13 2.42 -18.31 15.29
N THR A 14 1.38 -18.69 14.54
CA THR A 14 1.03 -18.01 13.30
C THR A 14 0.48 -16.63 13.65
N LEU A 15 1.30 -15.60 13.48
CA LEU A 15 0.85 -14.21 13.49
C LEU A 15 -0.14 -14.04 12.33
N SER A 16 -1.43 -14.06 12.64
CA SER A 16 -2.47 -13.69 11.69
C SER A 16 -2.29 -12.20 11.40
N ALA A 17 -1.71 -11.87 10.25
CA ALA A 17 -1.63 -10.50 9.79
C ALA A 17 -3.06 -10.03 9.54
N CYS A 18 -3.63 -9.24 10.46
CA CYS A 18 -4.87 -8.51 10.22
C CYS A 18 -4.72 -7.81 8.86
N SER A 19 -5.63 -8.12 7.94
CA SER A 19 -5.73 -7.50 6.62
C SER A 19 -6.14 -6.04 6.80
N GLY A 20 -5.19 -5.22 7.26
CA GLY A 20 -5.36 -3.77 7.30
C GLY A 20 -5.72 -3.29 5.90
N ASP A 21 -6.69 -2.38 5.83
CA ASP A 21 -7.33 -1.89 4.60
C ASP A 21 -6.35 -1.90 3.43
N ALA A 22 -6.61 -2.78 2.46
CA ALA A 22 -5.73 -3.03 1.32
C ALA A 22 -5.85 -1.93 0.26
N THR A 23 -6.54 -0.84 0.58
CA THR A 23 -6.80 0.26 -0.32
C THR A 23 -5.66 1.28 -0.32
N TYR A 24 -5.19 1.66 -1.51
CA TYR A 24 -4.28 2.77 -1.70
C TYR A 24 -4.95 3.88 -2.50
N THR A 25 -4.62 5.12 -2.20
CA THR A 25 -5.12 6.28 -2.95
C THR A 25 -3.94 7.07 -3.50
N LEU A 26 -3.99 7.39 -4.79
CA LEU A 26 -3.07 8.31 -5.44
C LEU A 26 -3.63 9.73 -5.35
N TYR A 27 -2.79 10.61 -4.83
CA TYR A 27 -3.05 12.04 -4.79
C TYR A 27 -2.06 12.79 -5.67
N ARG A 28 -2.45 14.01 -6.03
CA ARG A 28 -1.54 15.05 -6.48
C ARG A 28 -1.83 16.38 -5.79
N ASN A 29 -0.92 17.34 -5.89
CA ASN A 29 -1.22 18.73 -5.54
C ASN A 29 -1.69 19.57 -6.74
N SER A 30 -2.08 20.82 -6.49
CA SER A 30 -2.43 21.76 -7.55
C SER A 30 -1.19 22.50 -8.05
N VAL A 31 -1.19 22.84 -9.35
CA VAL A 31 -0.19 23.74 -9.95
C VAL A 31 -0.26 25.16 -9.37
N THR A 32 -1.43 25.58 -8.88
CA THR A 32 -1.65 26.91 -8.28
C THR A 32 -1.60 26.91 -6.75
N ASP A 33 -1.70 25.74 -6.12
CA ASP A 33 -1.67 25.59 -4.67
C ASP A 33 -0.98 24.26 -4.29
N PRO A 34 0.27 24.31 -3.81
CA PRO A 34 1.01 23.11 -3.49
C PRO A 34 0.50 22.37 -2.25
N LEU A 35 -0.36 22.99 -1.42
CA LEU A 35 -0.96 22.41 -0.22
C LEU A 35 -2.28 21.68 -0.52
N MET A 36 -2.91 21.99 -1.65
CA MET A 36 -4.13 21.32 -2.08
C MET A 36 -3.87 19.83 -2.31
N ARG A 37 -4.80 18.98 -1.85
CA ARG A 37 -4.74 17.53 -2.04
C ARG A 37 -5.86 17.11 -2.97
N LEU A 38 -5.51 16.73 -4.20
CA LEU A 38 -6.44 16.33 -5.24
C LEU A 38 -6.41 14.81 -5.40
N HIS A 39 -7.57 14.17 -5.28
CA HIS A 39 -7.73 12.74 -5.55
C HIS A 39 -7.54 12.48 -7.05
N VAL A 40 -6.76 11.45 -7.39
CA VAL A 40 -6.52 11.01 -8.77
C VAL A 40 -7.14 9.64 -9.00
N ALA A 41 -6.81 8.66 -8.14
CA ALA A 41 -7.26 7.27 -8.29
C ALA A 41 -7.26 6.54 -6.95
N THR A 42 -8.07 5.48 -6.86
CA THR A 42 -8.11 4.53 -5.74
C THR A 42 -7.77 3.14 -6.28
N PHE A 43 -6.92 2.41 -5.56
CA PHE A 43 -6.46 1.05 -5.86
C PHE A 43 -6.94 0.12 -4.76
N ASP A 44 -7.99 -0.66 -5.04
CA ASP A 44 -8.68 -1.53 -4.09
C ASP A 44 -9.02 -2.91 -4.67
N ALA A 45 -8.14 -3.47 -5.49
CA ALA A 45 -8.30 -4.81 -6.06
C ALA A 45 -8.23 -5.92 -4.99
N ILE A 46 -8.84 -7.05 -5.31
CA ILE A 46 -8.92 -8.23 -4.43
C ILE A 46 -7.56 -8.92 -4.20
N ASP A 47 -6.59 -8.66 -5.07
CA ASP A 47 -5.22 -9.18 -5.05
C ASP A 47 -4.39 -8.69 -3.86
N GLY A 48 -4.91 -7.73 -3.09
CA GLY A 48 -4.42 -7.37 -1.77
C GLY A 48 -3.40 -6.24 -1.73
N VAL A 49 -2.84 -6.02 -0.53
CA VAL A 49 -2.04 -4.83 -0.18
C VAL A 49 -0.87 -4.61 -1.14
N GLY A 50 -0.11 -5.66 -1.45
CA GLY A 50 1.07 -5.56 -2.31
C GLY A 50 0.72 -5.17 -3.74
N TYR A 51 -0.35 -5.74 -4.28
CA TYR A 51 -0.85 -5.40 -5.62
C TYR A 51 -1.32 -3.95 -5.68
N ASN A 52 -2.13 -3.52 -4.72
CA ASN A 52 -2.68 -2.15 -4.69
C ASN A 52 -1.60 -1.10 -4.42
N GLN A 53 -0.65 -1.39 -3.52
CA GLN A 53 0.51 -0.53 -3.29
C GLN A 53 1.37 -0.40 -4.55
N GLY A 54 1.73 -1.53 -5.17
CA GLY A 54 2.60 -1.56 -6.34
C GLY A 54 2.00 -0.82 -7.52
N ASN A 55 0.71 -1.04 -7.81
CA ASN A 55 0.01 -0.31 -8.87
C ASN A 55 -0.11 1.18 -8.58
N CYS A 56 -0.32 1.58 -7.32
CA CYS A 56 -0.30 3.00 -6.95
C CYS A 56 1.08 3.61 -7.21
N GLN A 57 2.15 2.95 -6.80
CA GLN A 57 3.53 3.44 -6.97
C GLN A 57 3.92 3.54 -8.44
N ILE A 58 3.59 2.54 -9.25
CA ILE A 58 3.80 2.58 -10.71
C ILE A 58 3.07 3.77 -11.32
N ALA A 59 1.80 3.99 -10.97
CA ALA A 59 1.04 5.14 -11.48
C ALA A 59 1.64 6.49 -11.02
N GLN A 60 2.07 6.58 -9.76
CA GLN A 60 2.75 7.75 -9.22
C GLN A 60 4.02 8.08 -10.03
N GLU A 61 4.87 7.10 -10.29
CA GLU A 61 6.11 7.27 -11.07
C GLU A 61 5.82 7.65 -12.52
N LEU A 62 4.87 6.97 -13.16
CA LEU A 62 4.48 7.24 -14.54
C LEU A 62 3.98 8.68 -14.70
N PHE A 63 3.15 9.18 -13.79
CA PHE A 63 2.65 10.55 -13.85
C PHE A 63 3.69 11.58 -13.46
N GLN A 64 4.54 11.28 -12.46
CA GLN A 64 5.57 12.20 -12.00
C GLN A 64 6.63 12.47 -13.06
N ASN A 65 6.94 11.47 -13.90
CA ASN A 65 8.03 11.52 -14.88
C ASN A 65 7.61 12.02 -16.27
N GLN A 66 6.37 12.52 -16.44
CA GLN A 66 5.96 13.15 -17.70
C GLN A 66 6.62 14.52 -17.88
N GLU A 67 6.94 14.87 -19.12
CA GLU A 67 7.48 16.19 -19.45
C GLU A 67 6.51 17.31 -19.04
N GLY A 68 7.03 18.36 -18.40
CA GLY A 68 6.24 19.53 -17.97
C GLY A 68 5.42 19.34 -16.69
N VAL A 69 5.48 18.18 -16.04
CA VAL A 69 4.81 17.96 -14.74
C VAL A 69 5.56 18.67 -13.61
N THR A 70 4.89 19.64 -12.99
CA THR A 70 5.41 20.40 -11.84
C THR A 70 4.69 20.07 -10.53
N THR A 71 3.59 19.30 -10.60
CA THR A 71 2.87 18.79 -9.43
C THR A 71 3.61 17.61 -8.81
N LYS A 72 3.37 17.38 -7.51
CA LYS A 72 3.82 16.18 -6.79
C LYS A 72 2.72 15.14 -6.80
N PHE A 73 3.09 13.89 -7.04
CA PHE A 73 2.23 12.72 -6.88
C PHE A 73 2.69 11.87 -5.70
N TRP A 74 1.75 11.32 -4.94
CA TRP A 74 2.08 10.41 -3.83
C TRP A 74 0.95 9.43 -3.52
N CYS A 75 1.33 8.27 -2.99
CA CYS A 75 0.43 7.21 -2.56
C CYS A 75 0.19 7.23 -1.06
N GLU A 76 -1.05 7.01 -0.65
CA GLU A 76 -1.42 6.82 0.77
C GLU A 76 -2.17 5.51 0.95
N LYS A 77 -1.81 4.76 2.01
CA LYS A 77 -2.56 3.57 2.43
C LYS A 77 -3.84 3.98 3.17
N ARG A 78 -4.87 4.34 2.40
CA ARG A 78 -6.20 4.64 2.91
C ARG A 78 -7.22 4.62 1.77
N ARG A 79 -8.48 4.42 2.14
CA ARG A 79 -9.62 4.69 1.26
C ARG A 79 -9.88 6.19 1.11
N PHE A 80 -10.23 6.62 -0.10
CA PHE A 80 -10.70 7.97 -0.36
C PHE A 80 -12.11 8.19 0.21
N THR A 81 -12.35 9.38 0.76
CA THR A 81 -13.64 9.83 1.30
C THR A 81 -13.96 11.20 0.70
N LYS A 82 -15.14 11.35 0.12
CA LYS A 82 -15.61 12.58 -0.54
C LYS A 82 -16.12 13.61 0.45
#